data_AF-A0A5N6SMK6-F1
#
_entry.id   AF-A0A5N6SMK6-F1
#
_cell.length_a   1.000
_cell.length_b   1.000
_cell.length_c   1.000
_cell.angle_alpha   90.00
_cell.angle_beta   90.00
_cell.angle_gamma   90.00
#
_symmetry.space_group_name_H-M   'P 1'
#
loop_
_entity.id
_entity.type
_entity.pdbx_description
1 polymer ?
#
loop_
_entity_poly.entity_id
_entity_poly.type
_entity_poly.pdbx_seq_one_letter_code
_entity_poly.pdbx_strand_id
1 'polypeptide(L)'
;MEPIVDIFYLSLTRPDPARQLYTVPNFILGAILITLHPLLKPLIDYTLDRKGLRKYPVYSPLYALTSLGWCLETWRGGIRSKKLSDMHKVHPVIRIGPNSLSYGHPGVYNDIYGHGTKCLKDNFYQTEKTTHFNLGNVINKADYTRKRKMLASVFAAKNLED
;
A
#
# COMPACT_ATOMS: atom_id res chain seq x y z
N MET A 1 -50.36 8.37 -37.09
CA MET A 1 -49.52 7.46 -37.89
C MET A 1 -48.37 6.95 -36.99
N GLU A 2 -48.70 6.47 -35.78
CA GLU A 2 -47.74 6.21 -34.69
C GLU A 2 -47.62 4.74 -34.21
N PRO A 3 -48.57 3.80 -34.42
CA PRO A 3 -48.53 2.51 -33.70
C PRO A 3 -47.50 1.50 -34.23
N ILE A 4 -47.08 1.62 -35.50
CA ILE A 4 -46.12 0.69 -36.12
C ILE A 4 -44.69 0.97 -35.65
N VAL A 5 -44.38 2.25 -35.40
CA VAL A 5 -43.06 2.67 -34.91
C VAL A 5 -42.88 2.15 -33.48
N ASP A 6 -43.89 2.28 -32.62
CA ASP A 6 -43.86 1.77 -31.23
C ASP A 6 -43.64 0.26 -31.14
N ILE A 7 -44.27 -0.55 -31.99
CA ILE A 7 -44.12 -2.02 -31.97
C ILE A 7 -42.70 -2.43 -32.39
N PHE A 8 -42.11 -1.74 -33.38
CA PHE A 8 -40.76 -2.01 -33.85
C PHE A 8 -39.71 -1.60 -32.81
N TYR A 9 -39.89 -0.43 -32.16
CA TYR A 9 -39.06 -0.01 -31.03
C TYR A 9 -39.20 -0.94 -29.82
N LEU A 10 -40.40 -1.47 -29.53
CA LEU A 10 -40.62 -2.46 -28.47
C LEU A 10 -39.92 -3.79 -28.77
N SER A 11 -39.79 -4.16 -30.04
CA SER A 11 -39.10 -5.39 -30.45
C SER A 11 -37.58 -5.25 -30.40
N LEU A 12 -37.02 -4.07 -30.70
CA LEU A 12 -35.59 -3.81 -30.63
C LEU A 12 -35.08 -3.62 -29.19
N THR A 13 -35.96 -3.25 -28.27
CA THR A 13 -35.63 -3.08 -26.84
C THR A 13 -35.93 -4.31 -25.98
N ARG A 14 -36.58 -5.36 -26.53
CA ARG A 14 -36.78 -6.63 -25.83
C ARG A 14 -35.44 -7.38 -25.76
N PRO A 15 -34.85 -7.55 -24.57
CA PRO A 15 -33.61 -8.31 -24.43
C PRO A 15 -33.86 -9.79 -24.79
N ASP A 16 -33.01 -10.37 -25.64
CA ASP A 16 -33.09 -11.78 -26.02
C ASP A 16 -33.13 -12.67 -24.76
N PRO A 17 -34.10 -13.60 -24.62
CA PRO A 17 -34.24 -14.43 -23.42
C PRO A 17 -33.00 -15.32 -23.21
N ALA A 18 -32.34 -15.73 -24.30
CA ALA A 18 -31.08 -16.45 -24.27
C ALA A 18 -29.93 -15.60 -23.68
N ARG A 19 -29.87 -14.29 -23.98
CA ARG A 19 -28.88 -13.39 -23.37
C ARG A 19 -29.16 -13.15 -21.89
N GLN A 20 -30.42 -12.99 -21.49
CA GLN A 20 -30.79 -12.78 -20.08
C GLN A 20 -30.39 -13.96 -19.18
N LEU A 21 -30.51 -15.21 -19.67
CA LEU A 21 -30.16 -16.42 -18.93
C LEU A 21 -28.68 -16.48 -18.52
N TYR A 22 -27.75 -16.03 -19.37
CA TYR A 22 -26.32 -16.03 -19.05
C TYR A 22 -25.84 -14.76 -18.37
N THR A 23 -26.60 -13.66 -18.50
CA THR A 23 -26.21 -12.34 -17.96
C THR A 23 -26.19 -12.34 -16.43
N VAL A 24 -27.23 -12.87 -15.78
CA VAL A 24 -27.34 -12.86 -14.32
C VAL A 24 -26.28 -13.76 -13.64
N PRO A 25 -26.05 -15.02 -14.07
CA PRO A 25 -24.98 -15.85 -13.53
C PRO A 25 -23.58 -15.26 -13.72
N ASN A 26 -23.32 -14.62 -14.86
CA ASN A 26 -22.03 -13.96 -15.12
C ASN A 26 -21.78 -12.78 -14.17
N PHE A 27 -22.82 -11.99 -13.85
CA PHE A 27 -22.71 -10.94 -12.84
C PHE A 27 -22.47 -11.49 -11.43
N ILE A 28 -23.14 -12.59 -11.07
CA ILE A 28 -22.94 -13.26 -9.78
C ILE A 28 -21.51 -13.81 -9.67
N LEU A 29 -21.03 -14.49 -10.72
CA LEU A 29 -19.66 -14.99 -10.78
C LEU A 29 -18.65 -13.85 -10.70
N GLY A 30 -18.88 -12.76 -11.42
CA GLY A 30 -18.05 -11.55 -11.34
C GLY A 30 -17.99 -10.97 -9.93
N ALA A 31 -19.12 -10.85 -9.25
CA ALA A 31 -19.18 -10.36 -7.87
C ALA A 31 -18.44 -11.29 -6.89
N ILE A 32 -18.56 -12.61 -7.06
CA ILE A 32 -17.81 -13.60 -6.27
C ILE A 32 -16.30 -13.45 -6.50
N LEU A 33 -15.85 -13.32 -7.74
CA LEU A 33 -14.42 -13.19 -8.04
C LEU A 33 -13.85 -11.88 -7.48
N ILE A 34 -14.58 -10.76 -7.60
CA ILE A 34 -14.16 -9.46 -7.06
C ILE A 34 -14.04 -9.51 -5.53
N THR A 35 -14.98 -10.16 -4.85
CA THR A 35 -14.96 -10.29 -3.38
C THR A 35 -13.90 -11.27 -2.88
N LEU A 36 -13.66 -12.36 -3.60
CA LEU A 36 -12.63 -13.35 -3.25
C LEU A 36 -11.21 -12.88 -3.56
N HIS A 37 -11.00 -12.07 -4.60
CA HIS A 37 -9.68 -11.59 -5.00
C HIS A 37 -8.85 -10.97 -3.84
N PRO A 38 -9.35 -9.99 -3.05
CA PRO A 38 -8.58 -9.41 -1.95
C PRO A 38 -8.30 -10.39 -0.79
N LEU A 39 -9.08 -11.47 -0.67
CA LEU A 39 -8.86 -12.52 0.33
C LEU A 39 -7.79 -13.52 -0.13
N LEU A 40 -7.84 -13.92 -1.40
CA LEU A 40 -6.93 -14.93 -1.97
C LEU A 40 -5.54 -14.36 -2.31
N LYS A 41 -5.47 -13.13 -2.82
CA LYS A 41 -4.21 -12.49 -3.23
C LYS A 41 -3.12 -12.47 -2.15
N PRO A 42 -3.38 -12.01 -0.90
CA PRO A 42 -2.36 -12.00 0.15
C PRO A 42 -1.90 -13.41 0.54
N LEU A 43 -2.79 -14.41 0.48
CA LEU A 43 -2.45 -15.81 0.76
C LEU A 43 -1.54 -16.38 -0.34
N ILE A 44 -1.84 -16.09 -1.61
CA ILE A 44 -0.99 -16.48 -2.74
C ILE A 44 0.38 -15.81 -2.64
N ASP A 45 0.43 -14.51 -2.37
CA ASP A 45 1.71 -13.80 -2.23
C ASP A 45 2.55 -14.32 -1.07
N TYR A 46 1.90 -14.65 0.05
CA TYR A 46 2.57 -15.24 1.21
C TYR A 46 3.10 -16.64 0.94
N THR A 47 2.36 -17.49 0.23
CA THR A 47 2.78 -18.86 -0.08
C THR A 47 3.91 -18.89 -1.11
N LEU A 48 3.83 -18.07 -2.16
CA LEU A 48 4.88 -17.97 -3.20
C LEU A 48 6.19 -17.40 -2.66
N ASP A 49 6.13 -16.50 -1.67
CA ASP A 49 7.28 -15.83 -1.04
C ASP A 49 8.39 -15.40 -2.00
N ARG A 50 8.03 -14.70 -3.08
CA ARG A 50 8.97 -14.25 -4.13
C ARG A 50 10.17 -13.46 -3.59
N LYS A 51 10.03 -12.84 -2.42
CA LYS A 51 11.05 -12.00 -1.78
C LYS A 51 11.80 -12.71 -0.65
N GLY A 52 11.46 -13.96 -0.34
CA GLY A 52 12.12 -14.74 0.73
C GLY A 52 12.00 -14.10 2.12
N LEU A 53 10.87 -13.46 2.41
CA LEU A 53 10.64 -12.72 3.66
C LEU A 53 10.10 -13.61 4.79
N ARG A 54 9.77 -14.88 4.51
CA ARG A 54 9.28 -15.82 5.54
C ARG A 54 10.32 -16.23 6.57
N LYS A 55 11.61 -16.04 6.27
CA LYS A 55 12.71 -16.35 7.19
C LYS A 55 12.75 -15.45 8.43
N TYR A 56 12.10 -14.30 8.38
CA TYR A 56 12.09 -13.34 9.47
C TYR A 56 10.89 -13.59 10.41
N PRO A 57 11.07 -13.45 11.73
CA PRO A 57 9.98 -13.57 12.68
C PRO A 57 8.94 -12.49 12.40
N VAL A 58 7.66 -12.88 12.47
CA VAL A 58 6.53 -11.99 12.22
C VAL A 58 6.06 -11.36 13.53
N TYR A 59 5.69 -10.09 13.49
CA TYR A 59 5.12 -9.40 14.65
C TYR A 59 3.81 -10.06 15.14
N SER A 60 3.00 -10.55 14.20
CA SER A 60 1.78 -11.34 14.43
C SER A 60 1.41 -12.06 13.12
N PRO A 61 0.72 -13.21 13.14
CA PRO A 61 0.37 -13.95 11.91
C PRO A 61 -0.34 -13.10 10.84
N LEU A 62 -1.22 -12.18 11.25
CA LEU A 62 -1.95 -11.30 10.33
C LEU A 62 -1.05 -10.33 9.55
N TYR A 63 0.11 -9.97 10.12
CA TYR A 63 1.04 -9.00 9.56
C TYR A 63 1.80 -9.57 8.36
N ALA A 64 1.99 -10.88 8.35
CA ALA A 64 2.66 -11.57 7.26
C ALA A 64 1.79 -11.59 5.99
N LEU A 65 0.47 -11.65 6.17
CA LEU A 65 -0.52 -11.71 5.11
C LEU A 65 -0.98 -10.32 4.66
N THR A 66 -1.26 -9.41 5.60
CA THR A 66 -1.88 -8.12 5.29
C THR A 66 -1.30 -6.98 6.11
N SER A 67 -1.29 -5.77 5.54
CA SER A 67 -0.97 -4.55 6.28
C SER A 67 -2.06 -4.15 7.28
N LEU A 68 -3.25 -4.77 7.21
CA LEU A 68 -4.36 -4.51 8.14
C LEU A 68 -4.00 -4.87 9.58
N GLY A 69 -3.11 -5.84 9.78
CA GLY A 69 -2.59 -6.14 11.11
C GLY A 69 -1.99 -4.90 11.77
N TRP A 70 -1.25 -4.09 11.01
CA TRP A 70 -0.64 -2.84 11.47
C TRP A 70 -1.68 -1.81 11.91
N CYS A 71 -2.74 -1.66 11.10
CA CYS A 71 -3.87 -0.80 11.43
C CYS A 71 -4.59 -1.28 12.70
N LEU A 72 -4.81 -2.59 12.83
CA LEU A 72 -5.51 -3.18 13.96
C LEU A 72 -4.78 -2.98 15.29
N GLU A 73 -3.46 -3.17 15.34
CA GLU A 73 -2.71 -2.90 16.58
C GLU A 73 -2.69 -1.40 16.93
N THR A 74 -2.73 -0.52 15.92
CA THR A 74 -2.86 0.93 16.15
C THR A 74 -4.24 1.25 16.72
N TRP A 75 -5.30 0.67 16.15
CA TRP A 75 -6.69 0.84 16.60
C TRP A 75 -6.91 0.31 18.03
N ARG A 76 -6.23 -0.78 18.40
CA ARG A 76 -6.28 -1.37 19.76
C ARG A 76 -5.67 -0.47 20.85
N GLY A 77 -5.00 0.63 20.49
CA GLY A 77 -4.47 1.60 21.46
C GLY A 77 -3.20 1.14 22.21
N GLY A 78 -2.52 0.10 21.74
CA GLY A 78 -1.27 -0.38 22.33
C GLY A 78 -0.05 0.47 21.95
N ILE A 79 1.00 0.46 22.79
CA ILE A 79 2.28 1.10 22.47
C ILE A 79 3.10 0.20 21.54
N ARG A 80 2.85 0.33 20.24
CA ARG A 80 3.50 -0.47 19.17
C ARG A 80 5.03 -0.38 19.20
N SER A 81 5.58 0.81 19.48
CA SER A 81 7.03 1.02 19.57
C SER A 81 7.66 0.23 20.72
N LYS A 82 7.01 0.16 21.88
CA LYS A 82 7.48 -0.61 23.04
C LYS A 82 7.53 -2.10 22.71
N LYS A 83 6.43 -2.66 22.21
CA LYS A 83 6.35 -4.08 21.83
C LYS A 83 7.38 -4.44 20.76
N LEU A 84 7.55 -3.59 19.75
CA LEU A 84 8.54 -3.80 18.71
C LEU A 84 9.98 -3.70 19.25
N SER A 85 10.25 -2.76 20.16
CA SER A 85 11.54 -2.64 20.85
C SER A 85 11.85 -3.88 21.69
N ASP A 86 10.87 -4.40 22.43
CA ASP A 86 11.02 -5.62 23.22
C ASP A 86 11.33 -6.83 22.34
N MET A 87 10.65 -6.96 21.19
CA MET A 87 10.96 -8.02 20.22
C MET A 87 12.36 -7.87 19.62
N HIS A 88 12.82 -6.64 19.39
CA HIS A 88 14.15 -6.38 18.83
C HIS A 88 15.31 -6.74 19.76
N LYS A 89 15.04 -6.95 21.06
CA LYS A 89 16.03 -7.50 22.00
C LYS A 89 16.39 -8.95 21.66
N VAL A 90 15.48 -9.70 21.06
CA VAL A 90 15.67 -11.11 20.71
C VAL A 90 15.95 -11.28 19.21
N HIS A 91 15.31 -10.46 18.38
CA HIS A 91 15.37 -10.59 16.93
C HIS A 91 15.86 -9.29 16.26
N PRO A 92 17.01 -9.31 15.56
CA PRO A 92 17.55 -8.09 14.94
C PRO A 92 16.67 -7.55 13.81
N VAL A 93 15.93 -8.43 13.13
CA VAL A 93 15.03 -8.09 12.02
C VAL A 93 13.67 -8.74 12.27
N ILE A 94 12.61 -7.95 12.12
CA ILE A 94 11.22 -8.38 12.36
C ILE A 94 10.38 -7.99 11.16
N ARG A 95 9.52 -8.90 10.71
CA ARG A 95 8.55 -8.63 9.65
C ARG A 95 7.30 -7.98 10.24
N ILE A 96 7.02 -6.76 9.79
CA ILE A 96 5.91 -5.92 10.26
C ILE A 96 4.77 -5.79 9.23
N GLY A 97 4.98 -6.26 8.01
CA GLY A 97 3.97 -6.26 6.96
C GLY A 97 4.27 -7.29 5.87
N PRO A 98 3.41 -7.39 4.83
CA PRO A 98 3.62 -8.33 3.73
C PRO A 98 4.94 -8.08 3.00
N ASN A 99 5.32 -6.81 2.85
CA ASN A 99 6.53 -6.37 2.15
C ASN A 99 7.41 -5.43 3.01
N SER A 100 7.23 -5.43 4.34
CA SER A 100 7.82 -4.45 5.23
C SER A 100 8.60 -5.14 6.36
N LEU A 101 9.85 -4.72 6.54
CA LEU A 101 10.75 -5.21 7.58
C LEU A 101 11.10 -4.05 8.52
N SER A 102 11.26 -4.38 9.79
CA SER A 102 11.79 -3.51 10.82
C SER A 102 13.16 -4.01 11.25
N TYR A 103 14.10 -3.08 11.40
CA TYR A 103 15.49 -3.34 11.77
C TYR A 103 15.77 -2.70 13.12
N GLY A 104 16.29 -3.49 14.07
CA GLY A 104 16.61 -3.03 15.43
C GLY A 104 18.09 -2.69 15.64
N HIS A 105 18.97 -3.02 14.69
CA HIS A 105 20.41 -2.87 14.87
C HIS A 105 20.88 -1.46 14.44
N PRO A 106 21.62 -0.71 15.28
CA PRO A 106 22.01 0.68 14.99
C PRO A 106 22.92 0.80 13.77
N GLY A 107 23.76 -0.20 13.49
CA GLY A 107 24.63 -0.22 12.31
C GLY A 107 23.87 -0.18 10.97
N VAL A 108 22.60 -0.60 10.95
CA VAL A 108 21.76 -0.61 9.73
C VAL A 108 21.32 0.80 9.33
N TYR A 109 21.42 1.78 10.24
CA TYR A 109 21.02 3.16 9.96
C TYR A 109 21.79 3.72 8.74
N ASN A 110 23.11 3.53 8.71
CA ASN A 110 23.93 3.99 7.60
C ASN A 110 23.66 3.21 6.30
N ASP A 111 23.28 1.94 6.38
CA ASP A 111 22.97 1.13 5.20
C ASP A 111 21.64 1.54 4.54
N ILE A 112 20.67 2.03 5.32
CA ILE A 112 19.36 2.47 4.82
C ILE A 112 19.38 3.95 4.46
N TYR A 113 19.86 4.80 5.36
CA TYR A 113 19.79 6.26 5.26
C TYR A 113 21.11 6.93 4.88
N GLY A 114 22.20 6.18 4.80
CA GLY A 114 23.51 6.73 4.47
C GLY A 114 23.61 7.23 3.03
N HIS A 115 24.80 7.72 2.71
CA HIS A 115 25.05 8.28 1.39
C HIS A 115 25.17 7.16 0.34
N GLY A 116 24.56 7.38 -0.83
CA GLY A 116 24.63 6.43 -1.95
C GLY A 116 23.73 5.19 -1.83
N THR A 117 22.84 5.11 -0.83
CA THR A 117 21.96 3.95 -0.67
C THR A 117 20.98 3.82 -1.84
N LYS A 118 20.68 2.57 -2.21
CA LYS A 118 19.67 2.24 -3.23
C LYS A 118 18.24 2.32 -2.68
N CYS A 119 18.10 2.41 -1.35
CA CYS A 119 16.81 2.56 -0.69
C CYS A 119 16.12 3.86 -1.15
N LEU A 120 14.86 3.73 -1.53
CA LEU A 120 13.98 4.85 -1.85
C LEU A 120 12.93 4.96 -0.76
N LYS A 121 12.35 6.16 -0.62
CA LYS A 121 11.14 6.33 0.20
C LYS A 121 10.05 5.41 -0.35
N ASP A 122 9.29 4.81 0.57
CA ASP A 122 8.19 3.94 0.20
C ASP A 122 7.01 4.73 -0.37
N ASN A 123 6.12 4.03 -1.08
CA ASN A 123 4.91 4.61 -1.66
C ASN A 123 3.97 5.25 -0.63
N PHE A 124 4.06 4.83 0.64
CA PHE A 124 3.35 5.47 1.76
C PHE A 124 3.52 6.99 1.79
N TYR A 125 4.73 7.50 1.47
CA TYR A 125 5.00 8.94 1.46
C TYR A 125 4.22 9.69 0.37
N GLN A 126 3.72 9.00 -0.65
CA GLN A 126 2.86 9.64 -1.66
C GLN A 126 1.41 9.75 -1.24
N THR A 127 0.97 9.00 -0.21
CA THR A 127 -0.43 8.98 0.22
C THR A 127 -0.85 10.32 0.82
N GLU A 128 0.08 11.05 1.44
CA GLU A 128 -0.16 12.35 2.07
C GLU A 128 0.03 13.54 1.11
N LYS A 129 0.16 13.30 -0.20
CA LYS A 129 0.29 14.41 -1.16
C LYS A 129 -1.08 15.03 -1.43
N THR A 130 -1.12 16.35 -1.47
CA THR A 130 -2.29 17.11 -1.96
C THR A 130 -2.10 17.38 -3.46
N THR A 131 -2.11 18.65 -3.89
CA THR A 131 -1.95 19.06 -5.29
C THR A 131 -0.52 18.88 -5.81
N HIS A 132 0.47 18.97 -4.93
CA HIS A 132 1.89 18.90 -5.28
C HIS A 132 2.68 18.07 -4.28
N PHE A 133 3.83 17.56 -4.71
CA PHE A 133 4.77 16.88 -3.82
C PHE A 133 5.56 17.90 -2.99
N ASN A 134 5.55 17.77 -1.68
CA ASN A 134 6.45 18.49 -0.79
C ASN A 134 7.81 17.76 -0.66
N LEU A 135 8.74 18.30 0.14
CA LEU A 135 10.05 17.69 0.38
C LEU A 135 9.96 16.33 1.12
N GLY A 136 8.95 16.18 1.98
CA GLY A 136 8.68 14.94 2.72
C GLY A 136 8.20 13.80 1.81
N ASN A 137 7.37 14.12 0.82
CA ASN A 137 6.55 13.17 0.07
C ASN A 137 7.15 12.80 -1.29
N VAL A 138 8.15 13.55 -1.76
CA VAL A 138 8.84 13.25 -3.03
C VAL A 138 9.74 12.02 -2.90
N ILE A 139 9.53 11.04 -3.79
CA ILE A 139 10.34 9.80 -3.89
C ILE A 139 11.52 9.99 -4.86
N ASN A 140 11.33 10.74 -5.95
CA ASN A 140 12.37 10.96 -6.95
C ASN A 140 13.54 11.76 -6.34
N LYS A 141 14.75 11.20 -6.42
CA LYS A 141 15.98 11.79 -5.87
C LYS A 141 16.34 13.13 -6.53
N ALA A 142 16.14 13.27 -7.84
CA ALA A 142 16.47 14.51 -8.57
C ALA A 142 15.57 15.67 -8.11
N ASP A 143 14.27 15.42 -8.03
CA ASP A 143 13.30 16.40 -7.52
C ASP A 143 13.53 16.72 -6.04
N TYR A 144 13.83 15.70 -5.23
CA TYR A 144 14.20 15.89 -3.82
C TYR A 144 15.41 16.82 -3.69
N THR A 145 16.45 16.59 -4.49
CA THR A 145 17.69 17.38 -4.46
C THR A 145 17.44 18.83 -4.85
N ARG A 146 16.67 19.07 -5.93
CA ARG A 146 16.29 20.41 -6.36
C ARG A 146 15.52 21.15 -5.26
N LYS A 147 14.48 20.53 -4.70
CA LYS A 147 13.63 21.14 -3.66
C LYS A 147 14.41 21.39 -2.37
N ARG A 148 15.26 20.46 -1.95
CA ARG A 148 16.15 20.62 -0.79
C ARG A 148 17.09 21.80 -1.00
N LYS A 149 17.68 21.96 -2.18
CA LYS A 149 18.57 23.09 -2.49
C LYS A 149 17.85 24.43 -2.40
N MET A 150 16.61 24.51 -2.90
CA MET A 150 15.79 25.72 -2.81
C MET A 150 15.42 26.08 -1.36
N LEU A 151 15.14 25.08 -0.51
CA LEU A 151 14.80 25.29 0.90
C LEU A 151 16.02 25.53 1.79
N ALA A 152 17.21 25.08 1.38
CA ALA A 152 18.43 25.19 2.18
C ALA A 152 18.81 26.64 2.50
N SER A 153 18.48 27.60 1.62
CA SER A 153 18.71 29.02 1.90
C SER A 153 17.81 29.54 3.02
N VAL A 154 16.53 29.16 3.05
CA VAL A 154 15.57 29.61 4.07
C VAL A 154 15.96 29.11 5.46
N PHE A 155 16.45 27.87 5.56
CA PHE A 155 16.89 27.28 6.82
C PHE A 155 18.37 27.55 7.15
N ALA A 156 19.03 28.49 6.47
CA ALA A 156 20.39 28.89 6.80
C ALA A 156 20.39 29.70 8.10
N ALA A 157 21.35 29.46 9.00
CA ALA A 157 21.42 30.12 10.31
C ALA A 157 21.33 31.65 10.23
N LYS A 158 21.97 32.26 9.23
CA LYS A 158 21.91 33.71 8.96
C LYS A 158 20.48 34.25 8.77
N ASN A 159 19.57 33.43 8.25
CA ASN A 159 18.19 33.82 7.97
C ASN A 159 17.23 33.47 9.12
N LEU A 160 17.74 32.88 10.22
CA LEU A 160 16.98 32.50 11.42
C LEU A 160 17.23 33.44 12.60
N GLU A 161 18.18 34.37 12.51
CA GLU A 161 18.63 35.26 13.60
C GLU A 161 17.86 36.60 13.67
N ASP A 162 16.62 36.66 13.19
CA ASP A 162 15.70 37.79 13.44
C ASP A 162 14.76 37.51 14.63
#